data_AF-A0A496AN42-F1
#
_entry.id   AF-A0A496AN42-F1
#
_cell.length_a   1.000
_cell.length_b   1.000
_cell.length_c   1.000
_cell.angle_alpha   90.00
_cell.angle_beta   90.00
_cell.angle_gamma   90.00
#
_symmetry.space_group_name_H-M   'P 1'
#
loop_
_entity.id
_entity.type
_entity.pdbx_description
1 polymer ?
#
loop_
_entity_poly.entity_id
_entity_poly.type
_entity_poly.pdbx_seq_one_letter_code
_entity_poly.pdbx_strand_id
1 'polypeptide(L)'
;MSMPELNIRELFYITHINNLSSIMSLGIYSHEKIETDDVHSTPIYDTDIVSRRKEKTTPGGRNLWSYANLYFQPRNAMMYRVVHEKDPTNLAVVGIKTTILNENGIFITDGNAAHDSTLFYPPNKGMDILRKQWSIIQNDWWNRDDGSKRKIMAECLIPNQVKPDYIQAVYVAKNSTREKAQSILGDSNIPISTQPDMFFQPNSRTKIGANISLIDGDMFFSNLQTLTISVNLQGVMGKGLASRAKYQFPDVYVAYQDACRSKRITATRPFLYKRESSLDDELADLETPLGTSNTVKWFLLFATKRHWKDNSRMEDIEGGLKWVRDNYQKQGIQSLALPALGCGLGGLDWKTVGPLMCKFLHGIDISVAIYLPQESQIEDIYKTESHLLP
;
A
#
# COMPACT_ATOMS: atom_id res chain seq x y z
N MET A 1 -10.92 26.27 -4.14
CA MET A 1 -10.85 24.81 -4.38
C MET A 1 -12.15 24.22 -3.87
N SER A 2 -12.93 23.54 -4.71
CA SER A 2 -14.08 22.76 -4.24
C SER A 2 -13.58 21.74 -3.21
N MET A 3 -14.30 21.57 -2.11
CA MET A 3 -13.99 20.49 -1.18
C MET A 3 -14.11 19.16 -1.94
N PRO A 4 -13.16 18.22 -1.78
CA PRO A 4 -13.27 16.91 -2.40
C PRO A 4 -14.59 16.25 -2.02
N GLU A 5 -15.25 15.62 -2.97
CA GLU A 5 -16.54 14.97 -2.74
C GLU A 5 -16.34 13.76 -1.83
N LEU A 6 -17.06 13.74 -0.71
CA LEU A 6 -17.05 12.63 0.23
C LEU A 6 -17.87 11.48 -0.37
N ASN A 7 -17.19 10.53 -1.02
CA ASN A 7 -17.82 9.38 -1.65
C ASN A 7 -17.51 8.10 -0.84
N ILE A 8 -18.31 7.87 0.20
CA ILE A 8 -18.24 6.62 0.97
C ILE A 8 -19.17 5.62 0.30
N ARG A 9 -18.59 4.61 -0.34
CA ARG A 9 -19.36 3.51 -0.95
C ARG A 9 -19.66 2.41 0.06
N GLU A 10 -18.66 2.09 0.87
CA GLU A 10 -18.69 1.00 1.85
C GLU A 10 -17.83 1.35 3.06
N LEU A 11 -18.06 0.64 4.15
CA LEU A 11 -17.14 0.53 5.27
C LEU A 11 -16.51 -0.86 5.28
N PHE A 12 -15.32 -1.00 5.88
CA PHE A 12 -14.51 -2.19 5.70
C PHE A 12 -14.08 -2.80 7.02
N TYR A 13 -14.21 -4.12 7.12
CA TYR A 13 -13.70 -4.90 8.24
C TYR A 13 -12.63 -5.87 7.76
N ILE A 14 -11.45 -5.85 8.38
CA ILE A 14 -10.32 -6.71 7.99
C ILE A 14 -10.33 -7.93 8.91
N THR A 15 -10.27 -9.13 8.34
CA THR A 15 -10.43 -10.38 9.09
C THR A 15 -9.68 -11.55 8.44
N HIS A 16 -9.61 -12.67 9.16
CA HIS A 16 -9.13 -13.95 8.64
C HIS A 16 -10.25 -14.68 7.90
N ILE A 17 -9.94 -15.42 6.83
CA ILE A 17 -10.96 -16.14 6.03
C ILE A 17 -11.77 -17.15 6.86
N ASN A 18 -11.17 -17.77 7.87
CA ASN A 18 -11.86 -18.72 8.76
C ASN A 18 -12.99 -18.07 9.57
N ASN A 19 -12.96 -16.76 9.77
CA ASN A 19 -14.01 -16.04 10.50
C ASN A 19 -15.23 -15.75 9.63
N LEU A 20 -15.17 -15.99 8.31
CA LEU A 20 -16.26 -15.61 7.40
C LEU A 20 -17.57 -16.34 7.75
N SER A 21 -17.52 -17.61 8.14
CA SER A 21 -18.73 -18.38 8.50
C SER A 21 -19.45 -17.79 9.73
N SER A 22 -18.71 -17.47 10.80
CA SER A 22 -19.28 -16.83 11.98
C SER A 22 -19.73 -15.40 11.69
N ILE A 23 -18.98 -14.64 10.89
CA ILE A 23 -19.37 -13.29 10.47
C ILE A 23 -20.69 -13.29 9.69
N MET A 24 -20.92 -14.26 8.80
CA MET A 24 -22.18 -14.32 8.06
C MET A 24 -23.39 -14.72 8.91
N SER A 25 -23.17 -15.53 9.95
CA SER A 25 -24.27 -16.03 10.81
C SER A 25 -24.58 -15.09 11.98
N LEU A 26 -23.55 -14.59 12.64
CA LEU A 26 -23.66 -13.77 13.86
C LEU A 26 -23.50 -12.28 13.60
N GLY A 27 -22.76 -11.92 12.54
CA GLY A 27 -22.31 -10.56 12.28
C GLY A 27 -20.88 -10.33 12.74
N ILE A 28 -20.40 -9.09 12.64
CA ILE A 28 -19.06 -8.71 13.14
C ILE A 28 -19.19 -8.28 14.59
N TYR A 29 -18.72 -9.11 15.51
CA TYR A 29 -18.77 -8.81 16.94
C TYR A 29 -17.63 -7.89 17.37
N SER A 30 -17.91 -7.06 18.38
CA SER A 30 -16.87 -6.44 19.19
C SER A 30 -16.07 -7.52 19.93
N HIS A 31 -14.86 -7.18 20.37
CA HIS A 31 -14.06 -8.12 21.14
C HIS A 31 -14.75 -8.56 22.44
N GLU A 32 -15.45 -7.65 23.10
CA GLU A 32 -16.25 -7.97 24.28
C GLU A 32 -17.33 -9.02 23.99
N LYS A 33 -18.03 -8.91 22.85
CA LYS A 33 -19.03 -9.91 22.46
C LYS A 33 -18.41 -11.24 22.04
N ILE A 34 -17.23 -11.25 21.41
CA ILE A 34 -16.50 -12.48 21.10
C ILE A 34 -16.18 -13.25 22.39
N GLU A 35 -15.67 -12.55 23.42
CA GLU A 35 -15.36 -13.14 24.73
C GLU A 35 -16.64 -13.58 25.49
N THR A 36 -17.69 -12.75 25.49
CA THR A 36 -18.92 -13.01 26.27
C THR A 36 -19.74 -14.16 25.67
N ASP A 37 -19.80 -14.26 24.35
CA ASP A 37 -20.62 -15.25 23.64
C ASP A 37 -19.79 -16.51 23.26
N ASP A 38 -18.53 -16.61 23.72
CA ASP A 38 -17.58 -17.72 23.45
C ASP A 38 -17.44 -18.06 21.95
N VAL A 39 -17.35 -17.03 21.10
CA VAL A 39 -17.26 -17.20 19.65
C VAL A 39 -15.81 -17.49 19.26
N HIS A 40 -15.58 -18.63 18.62
CA HIS A 40 -14.27 -18.91 18.05
C HIS A 40 -13.91 -17.90 16.95
N SER A 41 -12.79 -17.18 17.14
CA SER A 41 -12.28 -16.19 16.20
C SER A 41 -10.78 -16.38 15.99
N THR A 42 -10.37 -16.44 14.72
CA THR A 42 -8.96 -16.45 14.33
C THR A 42 -8.45 -15.00 14.27
N PRO A 43 -7.52 -14.59 15.15
CA PRO A 43 -7.01 -13.23 15.16
C PRO A 43 -6.08 -12.95 13.97
N ILE A 44 -6.11 -11.71 13.47
CA ILE A 44 -5.21 -11.22 12.41
C ILE A 44 -4.07 -10.35 12.94
N TYR A 45 -4.04 -10.07 14.23
CA TYR A 45 -3.06 -9.23 14.91
C TYR A 45 -2.60 -9.93 16.20
N ASP A 46 -1.50 -9.44 16.80
CA ASP A 46 -1.05 -9.89 18.11
C ASP A 46 -1.96 -9.34 19.23
N THR A 47 -2.13 -10.10 20.31
CA THR A 47 -2.98 -9.73 21.46
C THR A 47 -2.54 -8.41 22.10
N ASP A 48 -1.24 -8.12 22.07
CA ASP A 48 -0.67 -6.90 22.65
C ASP A 48 -1.13 -5.63 21.90
N ILE A 49 -1.46 -5.74 20.61
CA ILE A 49 -1.92 -4.63 19.76
C ILE A 49 -3.27 -4.09 20.21
N VAL A 50 -4.14 -4.97 20.72
CA VAL A 50 -5.52 -4.63 21.08
C VAL A 50 -5.65 -4.22 22.55
N SER A 51 -4.66 -4.51 23.39
CA SER A 51 -4.66 -4.19 24.82
C SER A 51 -5.01 -2.71 25.10
N ARG A 52 -4.42 -1.78 24.32
CA ARG A 52 -4.69 -0.33 24.37
C ARG A 52 -6.17 0.02 24.12
N ARG A 53 -6.91 -0.82 23.39
CA ARG A 53 -8.35 -0.62 23.14
C ARG A 53 -9.20 -0.87 24.40
N LYS A 54 -8.73 -1.67 25.37
CA LYS A 54 -9.40 -1.81 26.68
C LYS A 54 -9.26 -0.56 27.54
N GLU A 55 -8.16 0.17 27.39
CA GLU A 55 -7.82 1.37 28.18
C GLU A 55 -8.45 2.65 27.62
N LYS A 56 -8.64 2.74 26.30
CA LYS A 56 -9.20 3.92 25.65
C LYS A 56 -10.73 3.94 25.73
N THR A 57 -11.29 5.02 26.29
CA THR A 57 -12.74 5.22 26.41
C THR A 57 -13.29 6.16 25.35
N THR A 58 -14.49 5.84 24.88
CA THR A 58 -15.28 6.70 24.00
C THR A 58 -16.00 7.77 24.81
N PRO A 59 -16.50 8.86 24.18
CA PRO A 59 -17.35 9.85 24.87
C PRO A 59 -18.62 9.27 25.51
N GLY A 60 -19.05 8.06 25.09
CA GLY A 60 -20.16 7.33 25.68
C GLY A 60 -19.80 6.52 26.94
N GLY A 61 -18.57 6.64 27.46
CA GLY A 61 -18.11 5.98 28.68
C GLY A 61 -17.69 4.51 28.53
N ARG A 62 -18.00 3.88 27.38
CA ARG A 62 -17.54 2.53 27.04
C ARG A 62 -16.14 2.54 26.43
N ASN A 63 -15.36 1.50 26.69
CA ASN A 63 -14.05 1.32 26.08
C ASN A 63 -14.16 0.88 24.60
N LEU A 64 -13.06 0.94 23.85
CA LEU A 64 -13.05 0.51 22.44
C LEU A 64 -13.25 -1.00 22.26
N TRP A 65 -13.07 -1.81 23.31
CA TRP A 65 -13.31 -3.26 23.29
C TRP A 65 -14.79 -3.62 23.07
N SER A 66 -15.69 -2.72 23.49
CA SER A 66 -17.14 -2.83 23.30
C SER A 66 -17.63 -2.46 21.89
N TYR A 67 -16.73 -2.11 20.96
CA TYR A 67 -17.09 -1.68 19.61
C TYR A 67 -16.49 -2.60 18.55
N ALA A 68 -17.29 -2.93 17.53
CA ALA A 68 -16.81 -3.44 16.26
C ALA A 68 -16.28 -2.26 15.44
N ASN A 69 -15.00 -2.29 15.07
CA ASN A 69 -14.34 -1.21 14.35
C ASN A 69 -14.37 -1.44 12.84
N LEU A 70 -14.86 -0.45 12.10
CA LEU A 70 -14.87 -0.46 10.65
C LEU A 70 -13.98 0.65 10.11
N TYR A 71 -13.27 0.42 9.03
CA TYR A 71 -12.43 1.39 8.36
C TYR A 71 -13.16 2.08 7.20
N PHE A 72 -12.81 3.33 6.93
CA PHE A 72 -13.23 4.03 5.70
C PHE A 72 -12.33 3.71 4.50
N GLN A 73 -11.16 3.13 4.74
CA GLN A 73 -10.16 2.72 3.76
C GLN A 73 -9.52 1.42 4.25
N PRO A 74 -9.70 0.26 3.58
CA PRO A 74 -9.08 -0.99 4.01
C PRO A 74 -7.58 -0.99 3.75
N ARG A 75 -7.12 -0.24 2.74
CA ARG A 75 -5.72 -0.16 2.33
C ARG A 75 -4.95 0.85 3.20
N ASN A 76 -4.80 0.54 4.48
CA ASN A 76 -4.22 1.42 5.49
C ASN A 76 -3.02 0.77 6.23
N ALA A 77 -2.44 1.47 7.20
CA ALA A 77 -1.28 1.01 7.96
C ALA A 77 -1.53 -0.30 8.76
N MET A 78 -2.77 -0.56 9.18
CA MET A 78 -3.16 -1.82 9.82
C MET A 78 -3.09 -2.97 8.81
N MET A 79 -3.74 -2.83 7.66
CA MET A 79 -3.68 -3.87 6.61
C MET A 79 -2.24 -4.13 6.16
N TYR A 80 -1.43 -3.06 6.01
CA TYR A 80 -0.02 -3.19 5.65
C TYR A 80 0.74 -4.08 6.64
N ARG A 81 0.53 -3.88 7.95
CA ARG A 81 1.11 -4.76 8.97
C ARG A 81 0.65 -6.21 8.80
N VAL A 82 -0.65 -6.43 8.69
CA VAL A 82 -1.23 -7.78 8.64
C VAL A 82 -0.71 -8.57 7.44
N VAL A 83 -0.53 -7.95 6.28
CA VAL A 83 0.02 -8.66 5.10
C VAL A 83 1.51 -8.99 5.20
N HIS A 84 2.25 -8.39 6.15
CA HIS A 84 3.63 -8.75 6.45
C HIS A 84 3.72 -9.83 7.53
N GLU A 85 2.77 -9.87 8.46
CA GLU A 85 2.73 -10.85 9.55
C GLU A 85 1.97 -12.13 9.18
N LYS A 86 1.05 -12.06 8.22
CA LYS A 86 0.16 -13.15 7.79
C LYS A 86 0.22 -13.32 6.29
N ASP A 87 0.04 -14.55 5.82
CA ASP A 87 -0.13 -14.82 4.39
C ASP A 87 -1.41 -14.14 3.88
N PRO A 88 -1.34 -13.27 2.86
CA PRO A 88 -2.52 -12.63 2.27
C PRO A 88 -3.58 -13.61 1.76
N THR A 89 -3.21 -14.87 1.50
CA THR A 89 -4.16 -15.92 1.10
C THR A 89 -5.09 -16.39 2.22
N ASN A 90 -4.83 -15.95 3.45
CA ASN A 90 -5.63 -16.24 4.64
C ASN A 90 -6.46 -15.03 5.11
N LEU A 91 -6.40 -13.91 4.38
CA LEU A 91 -7.08 -12.67 4.75
C LEU A 91 -8.30 -12.41 3.88
N ALA A 92 -9.28 -11.71 4.46
CA ALA A 92 -10.45 -11.18 3.79
C ALA A 92 -10.77 -9.77 4.30
N VAL A 93 -11.40 -8.97 3.44
CA VAL A 93 -12.03 -7.71 3.83
C VAL A 93 -13.53 -7.85 3.60
N VAL A 94 -14.33 -7.57 4.62
CA VAL A 94 -15.79 -7.58 4.53
C VAL A 94 -16.27 -6.16 4.26
N GLY A 95 -17.01 -5.99 3.17
CA GLY A 95 -17.67 -4.74 2.79
C GLY A 95 -19.02 -4.59 3.47
N ILE A 96 -19.25 -3.43 4.08
CA ILE A 96 -20.41 -3.12 4.92
C ILE A 96 -21.17 -1.93 4.33
N LYS A 97 -22.49 -2.07 4.25
CA LYS A 97 -23.42 -1.04 3.76
C LYS A 97 -23.30 0.24 4.58
N THR A 98 -23.30 1.38 3.90
CA THR A 98 -23.22 2.71 4.54
C THR A 98 -24.44 3.09 5.36
N THR A 99 -25.58 2.40 5.17
CA THR A 99 -26.79 2.58 6.00
C THR A 99 -26.55 2.27 7.48
N ILE A 100 -25.46 1.57 7.82
CA ILE A 100 -25.03 1.37 9.21
C ILE A 100 -24.66 2.67 9.92
N LEU A 101 -24.34 3.74 9.18
CA LEU A 101 -24.06 5.07 9.74
C LEU A 101 -25.30 5.72 10.39
N ASN A 102 -26.49 5.13 10.21
CA ASN A 102 -27.74 5.57 10.84
C ASN A 102 -28.04 4.84 12.16
N GLU A 103 -27.22 3.85 12.55
CA GLU A 103 -27.39 3.15 13.83
C GLU A 103 -27.07 4.06 15.02
N ASN A 104 -27.71 3.78 16.16
CA ASN A 104 -27.57 4.61 17.35
C ASN A 104 -26.28 4.31 18.11
N GLY A 105 -25.68 5.34 18.71
CA GLY A 105 -24.52 5.18 19.59
C GLY A 105 -23.20 4.88 18.88
N ILE A 106 -23.16 5.06 17.55
CA ILE A 106 -21.93 4.96 16.77
C ILE A 106 -21.05 6.21 16.96
N PHE A 107 -19.75 6.04 16.78
CA PHE A 107 -18.78 7.14 16.72
C PHE A 107 -17.97 7.07 15.43
N ILE A 108 -17.64 8.23 14.88
CA ILE A 108 -16.66 8.39 13.81
C ILE A 108 -15.41 9.04 14.40
N THR A 109 -14.24 8.53 14.07
CA THR A 109 -12.97 9.09 14.52
C THR A 109 -12.23 9.82 13.39
N ASP A 110 -11.39 10.81 13.74
CA ASP A 110 -10.52 11.49 12.77
C ASP A 110 -9.24 10.72 12.42
N GLY A 111 -9.07 9.51 12.98
CA GLY A 111 -7.92 8.63 12.74
C GLY A 111 -8.02 7.36 13.57
N ASN A 112 -6.90 6.63 13.74
CA ASN A 112 -6.86 5.40 14.56
C ASN A 112 -7.41 5.69 15.97
N ALA A 113 -8.51 5.03 16.37
CA ALA A 113 -9.19 5.31 17.63
C ALA A 113 -8.33 5.04 18.87
N ALA A 114 -7.36 4.12 18.77
CA ALA A 114 -6.46 3.79 19.88
C ALA A 114 -5.38 4.87 20.09
N HIS A 115 -5.19 5.80 19.15
CA HIS A 115 -4.18 6.85 19.26
C HIS A 115 -4.67 8.02 20.14
N ASP A 116 -3.80 8.56 20.99
CA ASP A 116 -4.22 9.55 22.00
C ASP A 116 -4.74 10.86 21.46
N SER A 117 -4.13 11.36 20.38
CA SER A 117 -4.59 12.57 19.69
C SER A 117 -5.86 12.38 18.84
N THR A 118 -6.45 11.18 18.80
CA THR A 118 -7.67 10.92 18.03
C THR A 118 -8.90 11.41 18.75
N LEU A 119 -9.77 12.10 18.00
CA LEU A 119 -11.01 12.66 18.48
C LEU A 119 -12.19 11.85 17.95
N PHE A 120 -13.25 11.79 18.76
CA PHE A 120 -14.47 11.04 18.51
C PHE A 120 -15.63 11.99 18.24
N TYR A 121 -16.42 11.69 17.23
CA TYR A 121 -17.51 12.54 16.79
C TYR A 121 -18.80 11.74 16.60
N PRO A 122 -19.97 12.33 16.90
CA PRO A 122 -21.23 11.78 16.43
C PRO A 122 -21.28 11.83 14.88
N PRO A 123 -22.11 10.99 14.23
CA PRO A 123 -22.09 10.79 12.78
C PRO A 123 -22.05 12.07 11.95
N ASN A 124 -23.00 12.99 12.17
CA ASN A 124 -23.09 14.23 11.39
C ASN A 124 -21.80 15.04 11.42
N LYS A 125 -21.25 15.27 12.62
CA LYS A 125 -19.99 16.02 12.78
C LYS A 125 -18.80 15.23 12.28
N GLY A 126 -18.79 13.92 12.48
CA GLY A 126 -17.75 13.02 11.97
C GLY A 126 -17.64 13.07 10.45
N MET A 127 -18.77 13.05 9.76
CA MET A 127 -18.81 13.17 8.30
C MET A 127 -18.21 14.49 7.79
N ASP A 128 -18.42 15.60 8.51
CA ASP A 128 -17.78 16.87 8.19
C ASP A 128 -16.26 16.85 8.39
N ILE A 129 -15.78 16.16 9.43
CA ILE A 129 -14.35 15.97 9.66
C ILE A 129 -13.75 15.08 8.56
N LEU A 130 -14.39 13.95 8.23
CA LEU A 130 -13.96 13.08 7.15
C LEU A 130 -13.86 13.83 5.83
N ARG A 131 -14.86 14.66 5.49
CA ARG A 131 -14.82 15.48 4.26
C ARG A 131 -13.57 16.38 4.19
N LYS A 132 -13.14 16.96 5.32
CA LYS A 132 -11.95 17.83 5.38
C LYS A 132 -10.63 17.07 5.18
N GLN A 133 -10.60 15.79 5.54
CA GLN A 133 -9.41 14.94 5.41
C GLN A 133 -9.55 13.80 4.42
N TRP A 134 -10.59 13.82 3.57
CA TRP A 134 -10.93 12.72 2.69
C TRP A 134 -9.81 12.41 1.70
N SER A 135 -9.13 13.45 1.20
CA SER A 135 -7.96 13.30 0.34
C SER A 135 -6.82 12.54 1.04
N ILE A 136 -6.65 12.69 2.35
CA ILE A 136 -5.63 11.96 3.12
C ILE A 136 -6.06 10.51 3.33
N ILE A 137 -7.34 10.27 3.62
CA ILE A 137 -7.90 8.91 3.82
C ILE A 137 -7.82 8.08 2.53
N GLN A 138 -7.97 8.73 1.37
CA GLN A 138 -7.92 8.07 0.06
C GLN A 138 -6.51 8.04 -0.55
N ASN A 139 -5.47 8.50 0.15
CA ASN A 139 -4.11 8.43 -0.37
C ASN A 139 -3.58 6.98 -0.36
N ASP A 140 -2.75 6.66 -1.35
CA ASP A 140 -2.03 5.38 -1.42
C ASP A 140 -0.79 5.30 -0.51
N TRP A 141 -0.47 6.40 0.17
CA TRP A 141 0.71 6.54 1.03
C TRP A 141 0.40 7.41 2.23
N TRP A 142 1.23 7.25 3.25
CA TRP A 142 1.15 8.00 4.49
C TRP A 142 2.55 8.18 5.08
N ASN A 143 2.64 9.08 6.05
CA ASN A 143 3.83 9.40 6.83
C ASN A 143 3.41 9.61 8.29
N ARG A 144 4.32 9.28 9.23
CA ARG A 144 4.15 9.54 10.65
C ARG A 144 4.20 11.04 10.96
N ASP A 145 5.12 11.78 10.33
CA ASP A 145 5.48 13.15 10.70
C ASP A 145 4.39 14.18 10.39
N ASP A 146 3.59 13.95 9.35
CA ASP A 146 2.46 14.82 8.99
C ASP A 146 1.10 14.36 9.57
N GLY A 147 1.11 13.26 10.32
CA GLY A 147 -0.06 12.63 10.92
C GLY A 147 -0.99 11.91 9.94
N SER A 148 -0.64 11.79 8.66
CA SER A 148 -1.45 11.07 7.66
C SER A 148 -1.60 9.59 8.00
N LYS A 149 -0.57 8.97 8.61
CA LYS A 149 -0.63 7.57 9.10
C LYS A 149 -1.77 7.35 10.09
N ARG A 150 -2.00 8.29 11.00
CA ARG A 150 -3.12 8.25 11.94
C ARG A 150 -4.45 8.44 11.22
N LYS A 151 -4.53 9.45 10.35
CA LYS A 151 -5.77 9.87 9.67
C LYS A 151 -6.30 8.83 8.68
N ILE A 152 -5.44 8.14 7.94
CA ILE A 152 -5.85 7.10 6.98
C ILE A 152 -6.53 5.91 7.67
N MET A 153 -6.27 5.71 8.96
CA MET A 153 -6.91 4.71 9.81
C MET A 153 -8.15 5.27 10.55
N ALA A 154 -8.84 6.27 10.00
CA ALA A 154 -10.12 6.70 10.55
C ALA A 154 -11.11 5.53 10.64
N GLU A 155 -11.83 5.46 11.76
CA GLU A 155 -12.71 4.33 12.08
C GLU A 155 -14.17 4.80 12.27
N CYS A 156 -15.10 3.92 11.93
CA CYS A 156 -16.48 3.96 12.40
C CYS A 156 -16.65 2.87 13.46
N LEU A 157 -17.00 3.28 14.67
CA LEU A 157 -17.13 2.40 15.83
C LEU A 157 -18.59 2.05 16.03
N ILE A 158 -18.92 0.78 15.80
CA ILE A 158 -20.28 0.24 15.92
C ILE A 158 -20.42 -0.46 17.27
N PRO A 159 -21.39 -0.09 18.11
CA PRO A 159 -21.51 -0.69 19.43
C PRO A 159 -21.92 -2.16 19.35
N ASN A 160 -21.23 -3.01 20.10
CA ASN A 160 -21.48 -4.44 20.27
C ASN A 160 -21.29 -5.30 19.00
N GLN A 161 -21.98 -5.01 17.90
CA GLN A 161 -21.87 -5.80 16.67
C GLN A 161 -22.36 -5.05 15.43
N VAL A 162 -21.83 -5.44 14.28
CA VAL A 162 -22.43 -5.22 12.95
C VAL A 162 -23.32 -6.41 12.63
N LYS A 163 -24.62 -6.18 12.44
CA LYS A 163 -25.57 -7.26 12.09
C LYS A 163 -25.29 -7.82 10.68
N PRO A 164 -25.57 -9.12 10.43
CA PRO A 164 -25.37 -9.74 9.11
C PRO A 164 -26.01 -8.97 7.95
N ASP A 165 -27.17 -8.35 8.16
CA ASP A 165 -27.91 -7.60 7.12
C ASP A 165 -27.12 -6.43 6.50
N TYR A 166 -26.11 -5.92 7.20
CA TYR A 166 -25.23 -4.87 6.70
C TYR A 166 -24.09 -5.38 5.82
N ILE A 167 -23.81 -6.69 5.83
CA ILE A 167 -22.77 -7.28 5.00
C ILE A 167 -23.25 -7.28 3.54
N GLN A 168 -22.40 -6.80 2.64
CA GLN A 168 -22.74 -6.72 1.22
C GLN A 168 -21.70 -7.33 0.28
N ALA A 169 -20.45 -7.51 0.72
CA ALA A 169 -19.40 -8.08 -0.11
C ALA A 169 -18.26 -8.67 0.72
N VAL A 170 -17.49 -9.56 0.11
CA VAL A 170 -16.19 -10.03 0.60
C VAL A 170 -15.13 -9.78 -0.47
N TYR A 171 -14.00 -9.23 -0.05
CA TYR A 171 -12.84 -8.97 -0.90
C TYR A 171 -11.66 -9.81 -0.44
N VAL A 172 -10.91 -10.34 -1.41
CA VAL A 172 -9.75 -11.22 -1.15
C VAL A 172 -8.60 -10.88 -2.09
N ALA A 173 -7.38 -11.22 -1.71
CA ALA A 173 -6.18 -10.84 -2.49
C ALA A 173 -6.01 -11.62 -3.81
N LYS A 174 -6.44 -12.89 -3.87
CA LYS A 174 -6.18 -13.80 -5.00
C LYS A 174 -7.39 -14.67 -5.34
N ASN A 175 -7.45 -15.16 -6.57
CA ASN A 175 -8.49 -16.09 -7.02
C ASN A 175 -8.51 -17.40 -6.22
N SER A 176 -7.35 -17.94 -5.85
CA SER A 176 -7.30 -19.13 -4.98
C SER A 176 -7.92 -18.89 -3.61
N THR A 177 -7.76 -17.68 -3.05
CA THR A 177 -8.44 -17.29 -1.80
C THR A 177 -9.94 -17.12 -2.01
N ARG A 178 -10.36 -16.63 -3.17
CA ARG A 178 -11.78 -16.51 -3.53
C ARG A 178 -12.46 -17.88 -3.54
N GLU A 179 -11.82 -18.89 -4.10
CA GLU A 179 -12.34 -20.28 -4.10
C GLU A 179 -12.47 -20.85 -2.69
N LYS A 180 -11.46 -20.61 -1.83
CA LYS A 180 -11.54 -20.97 -0.40
C LYS A 180 -12.70 -20.27 0.31
N ALA A 181 -12.82 -18.96 0.13
CA ALA A 181 -13.90 -18.16 0.72
C ALA A 181 -15.27 -18.61 0.23
N GLN A 182 -15.42 -18.92 -1.07
CA GLN A 182 -16.66 -19.46 -1.63
C GLN A 182 -17.03 -20.80 -0.98
N SER A 183 -16.04 -21.67 -0.77
CA SER A 183 -16.26 -22.96 -0.10
C SER A 183 -16.72 -22.79 1.36
N ILE A 184 -16.22 -21.77 2.06
CA ILE A 184 -16.64 -21.43 3.43
C ILE A 184 -18.06 -20.84 3.46
N LEU A 185 -18.39 -20.01 2.47
CA LEU A 185 -19.68 -19.31 2.41
C LEU A 185 -20.83 -20.14 1.81
N GLY A 186 -20.52 -21.24 1.12
CA GLY A 186 -21.51 -22.12 0.50
C GLY A 186 -22.44 -21.37 -0.44
N ASP A 187 -23.75 -21.50 -0.23
CA ASP A 187 -24.82 -20.90 -1.04
C ASP A 187 -25.16 -19.45 -0.65
N SER A 188 -24.30 -18.78 0.11
CA SER A 188 -24.49 -17.37 0.46
C SER A 188 -24.54 -16.49 -0.80
N ASN A 189 -25.51 -15.56 -0.83
CA ASN A 189 -25.65 -14.58 -1.90
C ASN A 189 -24.65 -13.41 -1.81
N ILE A 190 -23.70 -13.45 -0.87
CA ILE A 190 -22.71 -12.39 -0.69
C ILE A 190 -21.64 -12.50 -1.80
N PRO A 191 -21.48 -11.48 -2.65
CA PRO A 191 -20.47 -11.49 -3.72
C PRO A 191 -19.06 -11.51 -3.14
N ILE A 192 -18.21 -12.39 -3.70
CA ILE A 192 -16.79 -12.48 -3.38
C ILE A 192 -15.97 -12.00 -4.59
N SER A 193 -15.16 -10.96 -4.39
CA SER A 193 -14.37 -10.33 -5.44
C SER A 193 -12.87 -10.34 -5.13
N THR A 194 -12.06 -10.56 -6.16
CA THR A 194 -10.59 -10.49 -6.05
C THR A 194 -10.15 -9.02 -6.19
N GLN A 195 -9.48 -8.48 -5.17
CA GLN A 195 -9.03 -7.09 -5.07
C GLN A 195 -7.61 -7.04 -4.50
N PRO A 196 -6.56 -7.39 -5.28
CA PRO A 196 -5.19 -7.51 -4.78
C PRO A 196 -4.64 -6.22 -4.18
N ASP A 197 -4.99 -5.06 -4.76
CA ASP A 197 -4.50 -3.76 -4.27
C ASP A 197 -4.92 -3.45 -2.83
N MET A 198 -6.12 -3.88 -2.40
CA MET A 198 -6.56 -3.74 -0.99
C MET A 198 -5.61 -4.42 0.00
N PHE A 199 -4.83 -5.40 -0.46
CA PHE A 199 -3.88 -6.20 0.32
C PHE A 199 -2.43 -5.90 -0.04
N PHE A 200 -2.16 -4.72 -0.63
CA PHE A 200 -0.81 -4.32 -1.07
C PHE A 200 -0.17 -5.30 -2.07
N GLN A 201 -0.99 -6.10 -2.76
CA GLN A 201 -0.53 -7.02 -3.78
C GLN A 201 -0.64 -6.35 -5.16
N PRO A 202 0.27 -6.66 -6.10
CA PRO A 202 0.13 -6.19 -7.47
C PRO A 202 -1.10 -6.80 -8.16
N ASN A 203 -1.69 -6.04 -9.08
CA ASN A 203 -2.80 -6.49 -9.93
C ASN A 203 -2.38 -7.65 -10.84
N SER A 204 -1.16 -7.59 -11.38
CA SER A 204 -0.60 -8.69 -12.16
C SER A 204 0.92 -8.78 -12.00
N ARG A 205 1.43 -10.00 -12.21
CA ARG A 205 2.86 -10.32 -12.23
C ARG A 205 3.12 -11.31 -13.36
N THR A 206 4.02 -10.96 -14.26
CA THR A 206 4.43 -11.82 -15.38
C THR A 206 5.95 -11.99 -15.34
N LYS A 207 6.43 -13.23 -15.33
CA LYS A 207 7.87 -13.51 -15.40
C LYS A 207 8.36 -13.34 -16.83
N ILE A 208 9.52 -12.72 -17.00
CA ILE A 208 10.20 -12.51 -18.29
C ILE A 208 11.62 -13.09 -18.16
N GLY A 209 11.89 -14.17 -18.89
CA GLY A 209 13.17 -14.87 -18.80
C GLY A 209 13.47 -15.40 -17.39
N ALA A 210 14.74 -15.40 -16.98
CA ALA A 210 15.15 -16.05 -15.72
C ALA A 210 14.87 -15.21 -14.46
N ASN A 211 15.13 -13.90 -14.51
CA ASN A 211 15.28 -13.05 -13.33
C ASN A 211 14.39 -11.79 -13.30
N ILE A 212 13.62 -11.50 -14.37
CA ILE A 212 12.77 -10.31 -14.46
C ILE A 212 11.30 -10.67 -14.20
N SER A 213 10.59 -9.80 -13.48
CA SER A 213 9.13 -9.79 -13.39
C SER A 213 8.57 -8.44 -13.84
N LEU A 214 7.62 -8.43 -14.78
CA LEU A 214 6.76 -7.27 -15.02
C LEU A 214 5.66 -7.23 -13.97
N ILE A 215 5.41 -6.05 -13.42
CA ILE A 215 4.44 -5.83 -12.36
C ILE A 215 3.48 -4.72 -12.77
N ASP A 216 2.18 -4.99 -12.69
CA ASP A 216 1.16 -3.95 -12.62
C ASP A 216 0.79 -3.76 -11.15
N GLY A 217 1.14 -2.61 -10.57
CA GLY A 217 0.94 -2.33 -9.16
C GLY A 217 1.76 -1.15 -8.68
N ASP A 218 1.95 -1.05 -7.36
CA ASP A 218 2.67 0.05 -6.73
C ASP A 218 4.08 -0.38 -6.30
N MET A 219 5.08 0.29 -6.87
CA MET A 219 6.49 -0.01 -6.64
C MET A 219 6.95 0.27 -5.22
N PHE A 220 6.33 1.24 -4.52
CA PHE A 220 6.74 1.58 -3.15
C PHE A 220 6.43 0.47 -2.15
N PHE A 221 5.58 -0.49 -2.51
CA PHE A 221 5.27 -1.68 -1.73
C PHE A 221 6.00 -2.93 -2.24
N SER A 222 7.05 -2.76 -3.04
CA SER A 222 7.89 -3.87 -3.46
C SER A 222 8.67 -4.47 -2.29
N ASN A 223 8.68 -5.80 -2.21
CA ASN A 223 9.50 -6.54 -1.24
C ASN A 223 10.99 -6.60 -1.62
N LEU A 224 11.38 -6.05 -2.77
CA LEU A 224 12.79 -6.02 -3.18
C LEU A 224 13.60 -5.00 -2.35
N GLN A 225 14.90 -5.23 -2.24
CA GLN A 225 15.81 -4.44 -1.41
C GLN A 225 15.95 -2.99 -1.91
N THR A 226 16.12 -2.81 -3.23
CA THR A 226 16.40 -1.49 -3.81
C THR A 226 15.23 -1.00 -4.65
N LEU A 227 14.70 0.18 -4.32
CA LEU A 227 13.68 0.89 -5.09
C LEU A 227 14.34 1.95 -5.98
N THR A 228 14.00 1.99 -7.26
CA THR A 228 14.55 2.99 -8.18
C THR A 228 13.61 4.19 -8.28
N ILE A 229 14.10 5.39 -7.99
CA ILE A 229 13.32 6.62 -8.17
C ILE A 229 13.83 7.36 -9.40
N SER A 230 12.94 7.57 -10.38
CA SER A 230 13.22 8.41 -11.53
C SER A 230 13.28 9.88 -11.11
N VAL A 231 14.43 10.53 -11.33
CA VAL A 231 14.71 11.90 -10.91
C VAL A 231 15.26 12.75 -12.06
N ASN A 232 15.46 14.04 -11.78
CA ASN A 232 16.22 14.93 -12.66
C ASN A 232 17.59 15.27 -12.06
N LEU A 233 18.38 16.07 -12.75
CA LEU A 233 19.70 16.52 -12.24
C LEU A 233 19.66 17.88 -11.52
N GLN A 234 18.47 18.50 -11.38
CA GLN A 234 18.31 19.82 -10.75
C GLN A 234 17.97 19.73 -9.25
N GLY A 235 17.90 18.53 -8.67
CA GLY A 235 17.57 18.39 -7.25
C GLY A 235 16.09 18.68 -6.92
N VAL A 236 15.19 18.58 -7.91
CA VAL A 236 13.74 18.83 -7.73
C VAL A 236 12.95 17.52 -7.80
N MET A 237 12.04 17.28 -6.85
CA MET A 237 11.06 16.19 -6.86
C MET A 237 9.66 16.79 -6.76
N GLY A 238 9.03 17.08 -7.91
CA GLY A 238 7.82 17.92 -7.97
C GLY A 238 6.56 17.25 -8.51
N LYS A 239 6.67 16.15 -9.26
CA LYS A 239 5.52 15.41 -9.84
C LYS A 239 5.78 13.90 -9.88
N GLY A 240 4.70 13.12 -10.03
CA GLY A 240 4.74 11.67 -10.22
C GLY A 240 5.47 10.93 -9.09
N LEU A 241 6.14 9.84 -9.46
CA LEU A 241 6.91 8.97 -8.56
C LEU A 241 7.90 9.74 -7.66
N ALA A 242 8.63 10.70 -8.24
CA ALA A 242 9.60 11.51 -7.50
C ALA A 242 8.93 12.34 -6.39
N SER A 243 7.79 12.98 -6.69
CA SER A 243 7.04 13.76 -5.69
C SER A 243 6.58 12.89 -4.53
N ARG A 244 6.03 11.70 -4.82
CA ARG A 244 5.63 10.76 -3.79
C ARG A 244 6.82 10.33 -2.93
N ALA A 245 7.96 9.98 -3.55
CA ALA A 245 9.18 9.64 -2.81
C ALA A 245 9.63 10.79 -1.87
N LYS A 246 9.50 12.05 -2.29
CA LYS A 246 9.84 13.20 -1.44
C LYS A 246 8.98 13.31 -0.19
N TYR A 247 7.67 13.12 -0.31
CA TYR A 247 6.76 13.25 0.85
C TYR A 247 6.76 12.00 1.73
N GLN A 248 6.89 10.83 1.11
CA GLN A 248 6.92 9.56 1.82
C GLN A 248 8.29 9.31 2.48
N PHE A 249 9.40 9.75 1.87
CA PHE A 249 10.78 9.58 2.36
C PHE A 249 11.57 10.91 2.31
N PRO A 250 11.35 11.82 3.27
CA PRO A 250 12.02 13.13 3.27
C PRO A 250 13.56 13.04 3.31
N ASP A 251 14.11 12.04 3.97
CA ASP A 251 15.55 11.77 4.05
C ASP A 251 16.15 11.39 2.67
N VAL A 252 15.44 10.60 1.87
CA VAL A 252 15.82 10.29 0.48
C VAL A 252 15.90 11.57 -0.36
N TYR A 253 14.97 12.51 -0.16
CA TYR A 253 14.99 13.79 -0.85
C TYR A 253 16.21 14.64 -0.46
N VAL A 254 16.57 14.68 0.83
CA VAL A 254 17.78 15.39 1.31
C VAL A 254 19.04 14.77 0.69
N ALA A 255 19.17 13.45 0.71
CA ALA A 255 20.30 12.74 0.12
C ALA A 255 20.41 12.97 -1.40
N TYR A 256 19.27 13.01 -2.09
CA TYR A 256 19.20 13.34 -3.52
C TYR A 256 19.66 14.76 -3.82
N GLN A 257 19.20 15.75 -3.05
CA GLN A 257 19.61 17.14 -3.26
C GLN A 257 21.11 17.33 -3.09
N ASP A 258 21.70 16.70 -2.07
CA ASP A 258 23.14 16.71 -1.86
C ASP A 258 23.90 16.01 -3.00
N ALA A 259 23.40 14.86 -3.47
CA ALA A 259 24.00 14.13 -4.60
C ALA A 259 23.99 14.95 -5.90
N CYS A 260 22.94 15.73 -6.16
CA CYS A 260 22.88 16.67 -7.29
C CYS A 260 23.92 17.79 -7.15
N ARG A 261 23.99 18.45 -5.97
CA ARG A 261 24.93 19.55 -5.71
C ARG A 261 26.39 19.11 -5.84
N SER A 262 26.70 17.92 -5.34
CA SER A 262 28.04 17.31 -5.39
C SER A 262 28.33 16.57 -6.70
N LYS A 263 27.41 16.58 -7.68
CA LYS A 263 27.54 15.91 -8.99
C LYS A 263 27.83 14.40 -8.88
N ARG A 264 27.39 13.76 -7.80
CA ARG A 264 27.51 12.31 -7.58
C ARG A 264 26.51 11.52 -8.42
N ILE A 265 25.40 12.14 -8.79
CA ILE A 265 24.46 11.67 -9.81
C ILE A 265 24.73 12.38 -11.14
N THR A 266 24.74 11.63 -12.24
CA THR A 266 24.81 12.18 -13.60
C THR A 266 23.76 11.51 -14.49
N ALA A 267 23.63 11.97 -15.74
CA ALA A 267 22.68 11.41 -16.69
C ALA A 267 22.86 9.90 -16.94
N THR A 268 24.07 9.38 -16.74
CA THR A 268 24.41 7.96 -16.97
C THR A 268 24.98 7.27 -15.73
N ARG A 269 25.04 7.97 -14.59
CA ARG A 269 25.52 7.43 -13.32
C ARG A 269 24.46 7.66 -12.24
N PRO A 270 23.61 6.66 -11.96
CA PRO A 270 22.72 6.67 -10.82
C PRO A 270 23.46 6.84 -9.49
N PHE A 271 22.76 7.36 -8.49
CA PHE A 271 23.27 7.45 -7.12
C PHE A 271 22.49 6.50 -6.20
N LEU A 272 23.19 5.63 -5.48
CA LEU A 272 22.59 4.70 -4.53
C LEU A 272 22.63 5.30 -3.12
N TYR A 273 21.46 5.48 -2.51
CA TYR A 273 21.31 5.85 -1.12
C TYR A 273 20.91 4.61 -0.30
N LYS A 274 21.77 4.23 0.64
CA LYS A 274 21.53 3.12 1.58
C LYS A 274 20.96 3.73 2.85
N ARG A 275 19.64 3.59 3.07
CA ARG A 275 19.03 4.03 4.33
C ARG A 275 19.55 3.18 5.48
N GLU A 276 19.33 3.65 6.70
CA GLU A 276 19.57 2.87 7.92
C GLU A 276 18.25 2.46 8.60
N SER A 277 17.15 3.16 8.30
CA SER A 277 15.81 2.86 8.82
C SER A 277 15.07 1.79 8.02
N SER A 278 14.23 1.02 8.71
CA SER A 278 13.31 0.05 8.10
C SER A 278 12.10 0.79 7.52
N LEU A 279 11.83 0.56 6.23
CA LEU A 279 10.64 1.10 5.58
C LEU A 279 9.36 0.50 6.17
N ASP A 280 9.39 -0.80 6.47
CA ASP A 280 8.20 -1.53 6.87
C ASP A 280 7.73 -1.04 8.26
N ASP A 281 8.66 -0.69 9.15
CA ASP A 281 8.36 -0.11 10.46
C ASP A 281 7.79 1.32 10.35
N GLU A 282 8.21 2.11 9.34
CA GLU A 282 7.63 3.43 9.06
C GLU A 282 6.17 3.30 8.58
N LEU A 283 5.85 2.25 7.81
CA LEU A 283 4.54 2.04 7.19
C LEU A 283 3.53 1.29 8.07
N ALA A 284 3.95 0.29 8.84
CA ALA A 284 3.08 -0.55 9.66
C ALA A 284 2.54 0.17 10.91
N ASP A 285 1.31 -0.13 11.33
CA ASP A 285 0.77 0.40 12.58
C ASP A 285 1.55 -0.15 13.80
N LEU A 286 1.85 0.73 14.78
CA LEU A 286 2.54 0.52 16.09
C LEU A 286 4.04 0.85 16.22
N GLU A 287 4.46 0.93 17.50
CA GLU A 287 5.82 1.22 17.99
C GLU A 287 6.71 -0.03 18.11
N THR A 288 6.11 -1.23 18.09
CA THR A 288 6.84 -2.50 18.12
C THR A 288 7.27 -2.90 16.70
N PRO A 289 8.54 -3.30 16.47
CA PRO A 289 9.02 -3.73 15.16
C PRO A 289 8.22 -4.92 14.61
N LEU A 290 8.14 -5.02 13.28
CA LEU A 290 7.57 -6.20 12.63
C LEU A 290 8.41 -7.45 12.94
N GLY A 291 7.75 -8.58 13.26
CA GLY A 291 8.42 -9.86 13.56
C GLY A 291 9.26 -10.42 12.40
N THR A 292 8.96 -9.98 11.17
CA THR A 292 9.73 -10.25 9.95
C THR A 292 10.12 -8.92 9.30
N SER A 293 10.84 -8.05 10.02
CA SER A 293 11.41 -6.82 9.45
C SER A 293 12.42 -7.21 8.36
N ASN A 294 11.96 -7.35 7.13
CA ASN A 294 12.79 -7.74 6.00
C ASN A 294 13.34 -6.49 5.32
N THR A 295 14.63 -6.25 5.58
CA THR A 295 15.58 -5.46 4.78
C THR A 295 15.35 -3.95 4.74
N VAL A 296 16.31 -3.24 5.36
CA VAL A 296 16.64 -1.84 5.09
C VAL A 296 16.52 -1.56 3.59
N LYS A 297 15.58 -0.69 3.21
CA LYS A 297 15.32 -0.36 1.80
C LYS A 297 16.34 0.63 1.28
N TRP A 298 16.91 0.34 0.12
CA TRP A 298 17.83 1.24 -0.56
C TRP A 298 17.11 1.98 -1.70
N PHE A 299 17.60 3.16 -2.03
CA PHE A 299 17.03 4.01 -3.07
C PHE A 299 18.05 4.25 -4.17
N LEU A 300 17.79 3.74 -5.37
CA LEU A 300 18.58 4.03 -6.56
C LEU A 300 17.98 5.26 -7.25
N LEU A 301 18.63 6.40 -7.09
CA LEU A 301 18.24 7.66 -7.72
C LEU A 301 18.74 7.67 -9.16
N PHE A 302 17.81 7.47 -10.10
CA PHE A 302 18.10 7.29 -11.52
C PHE A 302 17.67 8.54 -12.28
N ALA A 303 18.62 9.28 -12.85
CA ALA A 303 18.32 10.47 -13.63
C ALA A 303 17.72 10.09 -14.99
N THR A 304 16.42 10.33 -15.17
CA THR A 304 15.74 10.15 -16.47
C THR A 304 15.58 11.47 -17.20
N LYS A 305 15.85 12.61 -16.55
CA LYS A 305 15.78 13.95 -17.11
C LYS A 305 16.97 14.78 -16.67
N ARG A 306 17.45 15.68 -17.53
CA ARG A 306 18.50 16.65 -17.14
C ARG A 306 17.90 17.85 -16.42
N HIS A 307 16.87 18.45 -17.01
CA HIS A 307 16.03 19.44 -16.37
C HIS A 307 14.59 18.91 -16.25
N TRP A 308 13.88 19.25 -15.17
CA TRP A 308 12.57 18.68 -14.85
C TRP A 308 11.46 19.02 -15.87
N LYS A 309 11.63 20.12 -16.61
CA LYS A 309 10.73 20.55 -17.71
C LYS A 309 10.96 19.79 -19.02
N ASP A 310 12.08 19.09 -19.17
CA ASP A 310 12.44 18.44 -20.43
C ASP A 310 11.82 17.05 -20.53
N ASN A 311 11.82 16.50 -21.74
CA ASN A 311 11.55 15.07 -21.96
C ASN A 311 12.76 14.22 -21.57
N SER A 312 12.48 12.95 -21.26
CA SER A 312 13.50 11.93 -21.05
C SER A 312 14.18 11.55 -22.36
N ARG A 313 15.41 11.03 -22.28
CA ARG A 313 16.22 10.66 -23.45
C ARG A 313 16.64 9.20 -23.35
N MET A 314 16.52 8.45 -24.44
CA MET A 314 16.92 7.04 -24.49
C MET A 314 18.40 6.83 -24.13
N GLU A 315 19.29 7.75 -24.54
CA GLU A 315 20.73 7.71 -24.22
C GLU A 315 21.00 7.76 -22.70
N ASP A 316 20.21 8.55 -21.96
CA ASP A 316 20.35 8.68 -20.51
C ASP A 316 19.86 7.38 -19.82
N ILE A 317 18.76 6.79 -20.32
CA ILE A 317 18.24 5.51 -19.83
C ILE A 317 19.23 4.37 -20.09
N GLU A 318 19.75 4.25 -21.31
CA GLU A 318 20.72 3.22 -21.68
C GLU A 318 22.00 3.34 -20.84
N GLY A 319 22.54 4.55 -20.69
CA GLY A 319 23.75 4.78 -19.90
C GLY A 319 23.56 4.43 -18.43
N GLY A 320 22.44 4.83 -17.83
CA GLY A 320 22.14 4.47 -16.44
C GLY A 320 21.90 2.98 -16.22
N LEU A 321 21.23 2.28 -17.15
CA LEU A 321 21.04 0.83 -17.10
C LEU A 321 22.37 0.08 -17.25
N LYS A 322 23.24 0.53 -18.16
CA LYS A 322 24.59 0.00 -18.29
C LYS A 322 25.37 0.15 -16.98
N TRP A 323 25.30 1.31 -16.34
CA TRP A 323 25.92 1.51 -15.04
C TRP A 323 25.39 0.52 -13.99
N VAL A 324 24.08 0.28 -13.94
CA VAL A 324 23.48 -0.70 -13.01
C VAL A 324 24.06 -2.09 -13.26
N ARG A 325 24.04 -2.57 -14.51
CA ARG A 325 24.60 -3.87 -14.89
C ARG A 325 26.07 -4.02 -14.49
N ASP A 326 26.87 -2.97 -14.69
CA ASP A 326 28.30 -3.00 -14.44
C ASP A 326 28.67 -2.86 -12.95
N ASN A 327 27.75 -2.38 -12.10
CA ASN A 327 28.06 -1.98 -10.72
C ASN A 327 27.18 -2.62 -9.63
N TYR A 328 26.06 -3.29 -9.94
CA TYR A 328 25.13 -3.77 -8.91
C TYR A 328 25.82 -4.63 -7.84
N GLN A 329 26.70 -5.55 -8.23
CA GLN A 329 27.47 -6.40 -7.31
C GLN A 329 28.40 -5.58 -6.41
N LYS A 330 29.17 -4.66 -6.99
CA LYS A 330 30.10 -3.79 -6.25
C LYS A 330 29.38 -2.86 -5.28
N GLN A 331 28.16 -2.46 -5.62
CA GLN A 331 27.32 -1.62 -4.77
C GLN A 331 26.56 -2.41 -3.71
N GLY A 332 26.51 -3.74 -3.82
CA GLY A 332 25.82 -4.65 -2.91
C GLY A 332 24.31 -4.74 -3.16
N ILE A 333 23.82 -4.37 -4.34
CA ILE A 333 22.41 -4.47 -4.70
C ILE A 333 22.08 -5.96 -4.91
N GLN A 334 21.12 -6.48 -4.15
CA GLN A 334 20.70 -7.89 -4.17
C GLN A 334 19.38 -8.11 -4.92
N SER A 335 18.55 -7.08 -5.03
CA SER A 335 17.33 -7.08 -5.84
C SER A 335 16.88 -5.66 -6.14
N LEU A 336 16.21 -5.47 -7.27
CA LEU A 336 15.93 -4.14 -7.82
C LEU A 336 14.50 -4.01 -8.34
N ALA A 337 13.76 -3.05 -7.81
CA ALA A 337 12.49 -2.59 -8.36
C ALA A 337 12.72 -1.32 -9.19
N LEU A 338 12.25 -1.30 -10.44
CA LEU A 338 12.34 -0.14 -11.33
C LEU A 338 10.96 0.26 -11.85
N PRO A 339 10.67 1.56 -12.00
CA PRO A 339 9.54 2.01 -12.79
C PRO A 339 9.86 1.88 -14.28
N ALA A 340 8.86 2.03 -15.14
CA ALA A 340 9.07 2.25 -16.57
C ALA A 340 9.86 3.55 -16.82
N LEU A 341 11.18 3.43 -16.97
CA LEU A 341 12.11 4.56 -16.92
C LEU A 341 11.88 5.56 -18.06
N GLY A 342 11.53 6.80 -17.70
CA GLY A 342 11.31 7.88 -18.66
C GLY A 342 9.99 7.79 -19.44
N CYS A 343 9.13 6.81 -19.14
CA CYS A 343 7.75 6.78 -19.62
C CYS A 343 6.86 7.77 -18.84
N GLY A 344 5.60 7.93 -19.26
CA GLY A 344 4.63 8.86 -18.65
C GLY A 344 5.09 10.31 -18.79
N LEU A 345 5.32 11.00 -17.67
CA LEU A 345 5.85 12.37 -17.65
C LEU A 345 7.17 12.59 -18.40
N GLY A 346 7.95 11.54 -18.67
CA GLY A 346 9.18 11.62 -19.48
C GLY A 346 8.97 11.53 -20.99
N GLY A 347 7.80 11.09 -21.44
CA GLY A 347 7.41 11.04 -22.86
C GLY A 347 8.03 9.90 -23.68
N LEU A 348 8.80 8.99 -23.09
CA LEU A 348 9.28 7.80 -23.81
C LEU A 348 8.19 6.72 -23.90
N ASP A 349 8.20 5.96 -24.99
CA ASP A 349 7.26 4.87 -25.24
C ASP A 349 7.76 3.56 -24.64
N TRP A 350 6.90 2.86 -23.88
CA TRP A 350 7.19 1.54 -23.35
C TRP A 350 7.59 0.54 -24.44
N LYS A 351 7.03 0.66 -25.65
CA LYS A 351 7.35 -0.21 -26.79
C LYS A 351 8.85 -0.28 -27.08
N THR A 352 9.59 0.81 -26.83
CA THR A 352 11.04 0.89 -27.01
C THR A 352 11.82 0.80 -25.70
N VAL A 353 11.31 1.38 -24.61
CA VAL A 353 11.97 1.34 -23.29
C VAL A 353 11.95 -0.06 -22.68
N GLY A 354 10.86 -0.81 -22.80
CA GLY A 354 10.72 -2.15 -22.23
C GLY A 354 11.81 -3.12 -22.71
N PRO A 355 12.00 -3.29 -24.04
CA PRO A 355 13.08 -4.11 -24.58
C PRO A 355 14.48 -3.63 -24.17
N LEU A 356 14.69 -2.29 -24.11
CA LEU A 356 15.96 -1.73 -23.65
C LEU A 356 16.25 -2.10 -22.19
N MET A 357 15.28 -1.94 -21.30
CA MET A 357 15.40 -2.33 -19.89
C MET A 357 15.71 -3.83 -19.76
N CYS A 358 14.98 -4.67 -20.48
CA CYS A 358 15.19 -6.12 -20.44
C CYS A 358 16.55 -6.52 -21.00
N LYS A 359 17.04 -5.92 -22.09
CA LYS A 359 18.38 -6.16 -22.65
C LYS A 359 19.50 -5.97 -21.62
N PHE A 360 19.41 -4.96 -20.75
CA PHE A 360 20.45 -4.67 -19.75
C PHE A 360 20.26 -5.42 -18.43
N LEU A 361 19.02 -5.72 -18.05
CA LEU A 361 18.69 -6.31 -16.76
C LEU A 361 18.46 -7.83 -16.82
N HIS A 362 18.32 -8.41 -18.01
CA HIS A 362 18.21 -9.86 -18.17
C HIS A 362 19.56 -10.53 -17.98
N GLY A 363 19.58 -11.65 -17.25
CA GLY A 363 20.78 -12.46 -17.04
C GLY A 363 21.76 -11.90 -16.01
N ILE A 364 21.41 -10.81 -15.30
CA ILE A 364 22.15 -10.41 -14.10
C ILE A 364 21.71 -11.28 -12.91
N ASP A 365 22.61 -11.51 -11.95
CA ASP A 365 22.42 -12.47 -10.85
C ASP A 365 21.61 -11.89 -9.67
N ILE A 366 20.56 -11.13 -9.99
CA ILE A 366 19.62 -10.56 -9.01
C ILE A 366 18.20 -10.56 -9.56
N SER A 367 17.24 -10.64 -8.64
CA SER A 367 15.82 -10.48 -8.96
C SER A 367 15.50 -9.03 -9.33
N VAL A 368 14.82 -8.85 -10.46
CA VAL A 368 14.42 -7.54 -10.98
C VAL A 368 12.91 -7.50 -11.14
N ALA A 369 12.26 -6.45 -10.62
CA ALA A 369 10.86 -6.15 -10.88
C ALA A 369 10.75 -4.84 -11.67
N ILE A 370 10.09 -4.86 -12.82
CA ILE A 370 9.81 -3.66 -13.62
C ILE A 370 8.32 -3.35 -13.51
N TYR A 371 8.00 -2.19 -12.95
CA TYR A 371 6.65 -1.70 -12.76
C TYR A 371 6.18 -0.94 -13.99
N LEU A 372 5.06 -1.40 -14.56
CA LEU A 372 4.46 -0.83 -15.77
C LEU A 372 3.98 0.61 -15.51
N PRO A 373 3.98 1.48 -16.55
CA PRO A 373 3.47 2.84 -16.44
C PRO A 373 1.96 2.84 -16.12
N GLN A 374 1.58 3.54 -15.06
CA GLN A 374 0.18 3.68 -14.65
C GLN A 374 -0.61 4.69 -15.50
N GLU A 375 0.08 5.64 -16.14
CA GLU A 375 -0.54 6.75 -16.88
C GLU A 375 -0.99 6.36 -18.31
N SER A 376 -0.66 5.13 -18.76
CA SER A 376 -0.89 4.69 -20.14
C SER A 376 -1.25 3.22 -20.20
N GLN A 377 -2.34 2.89 -20.90
CA GLN A 377 -2.64 1.49 -21.23
C GLN A 377 -1.61 0.97 -22.24
N ILE A 378 -0.93 -0.10 -21.87
CA ILE A 378 -0.03 -0.83 -22.76
C ILE A 378 -0.79 -2.03 -23.32
N GLU A 379 -0.77 -2.20 -24.64
CA GLU A 379 -1.29 -3.39 -25.32
C GLU A 379 -0.50 -4.64 -24.89
N ASP A 380 -1.19 -5.76 -24.69
CA ASP A 380 -0.58 -6.96 -24.10
C ASP A 380 0.58 -7.52 -24.91
N ILE A 381 0.60 -7.33 -26.24
CA ILE A 381 1.71 -7.73 -27.10
C ILE A 381 3.06 -7.15 -26.66
N TYR A 382 3.09 -5.92 -26.14
CA TYR A 382 4.32 -5.26 -25.67
C TYR A 382 4.72 -5.62 -24.25
N LYS A 383 3.96 -6.51 -23.59
CA LYS A 383 4.29 -7.09 -22.28
C LYS A 383 4.81 -8.53 -22.41
N THR A 384 4.79 -9.09 -23.62
CA THR A 384 5.20 -10.48 -23.86
C THR A 384 6.71 -10.65 -23.81
N GLU A 385 7.16 -11.84 -23.42
CA GLU A 385 8.58 -12.18 -23.43
C GLU A 385 9.18 -12.05 -24.83
N SER A 386 8.46 -12.46 -25.87
CA SER A 386 8.89 -12.35 -27.27
C SER A 386 9.11 -10.92 -27.77
N HIS A 387 8.45 -9.92 -27.17
CA HIS A 387 8.69 -8.52 -27.49
C HIS A 387 9.86 -7.94 -26.68
N LEU A 388 9.98 -8.37 -25.42
CA LEU A 388 10.89 -7.76 -24.46
C LEU A 388 12.30 -8.36 -24.48
N LEU A 389 12.42 -9.63 -24.84
CA LEU A 389 13.70 -10.31 -25.01
C LEU A 389 13.93 -10.59 -26.51
N PRO A 390 15.13 -10.27 -27.03
CA PRO A 390 15.51 -10.58 -28.41
C PRO A 390 15.76 -12.07 -28.64
#